data_AF-X0A5N4-F1
#
_entry.id   AF-X0A5N4-F1
#
_cell.length_a   1.000
_cell.length_b   1.000
_cell.length_c   1.000
_cell.angle_alpha   90.00
_cell.angle_beta   90.00
_cell.angle_gamma   90.00
#
_symmetry.space_group_name_H-M   'P 1'
#
loop_
_entity.id
_entity.type
_entity.pdbx_description
1 polymer ?
#
loop_
_entity_poly.entity_id
_entity_poly.type
_entity_poly.pdbx_seq_one_letter_code
_entity_poly.pdbx_strand_id
1 'polypeptide(L)'
;MPANPTPKVPCSWTRQWIKSAKTNPMWIIKIYPSGTRWASFGEVIVAELGSEEHPDRLTIFQFRPSLKKGSMYTGNEPTSPTKYETTSSDEQLQLVKEMGMIFSYLNHKDIWPKYCAVYEAIYDHMGDFDTWYSTQQGAGTTIPSLLKEWKEYNRLVLDSMVRRARYTEIWMYNNKE
;
A
#
# COMPACT_ATOMS: atom_id res chain seq x y z
N MET A 1 2.00 8.63 -12.70
CA MET A 1 2.36 8.61 -11.26
C MET A 1 2.04 9.96 -10.65
N PRO A 2 1.55 10.05 -9.40
CA PRO A 2 1.69 11.29 -8.64
C PRO A 2 3.16 11.73 -8.76
N ALA A 3 3.41 13.00 -9.09
CA ALA A 3 4.76 13.49 -9.32
C ALA A 3 5.66 13.04 -8.16
N ASN A 4 6.80 12.40 -8.47
CA ASN A 4 7.73 11.91 -7.45
C ASN A 4 8.25 13.15 -6.71
N PRO A 5 7.75 13.45 -5.50
CA PRO A 5 8.10 14.71 -4.87
C PRO A 5 9.57 14.65 -4.49
N THR A 6 10.23 15.80 -4.52
CA THR A 6 11.53 15.98 -3.86
C THR A 6 11.46 15.32 -2.48
N PRO A 7 12.40 14.42 -2.12
CA PRO A 7 12.33 13.69 -0.86
C PRO A 7 12.17 14.65 0.30
N LYS A 8 11.11 14.45 1.11
CA LYS A 8 10.81 15.31 2.28
C LYS A 8 11.87 15.17 3.39
N VAL A 9 12.68 14.10 3.34
CA VAL A 9 13.76 13.82 4.29
C VAL A 9 15.03 13.34 3.57
N PRO A 10 16.23 13.60 4.10
CA PRO A 10 17.48 13.08 3.54
C PRO A 10 17.56 11.54 3.58
N CYS A 11 18.31 10.96 2.64
CA CYS A 11 18.59 9.51 2.65
C CYS A 11 19.36 9.06 3.91
N SER A 12 20.23 9.92 4.46
CA SER A 12 20.94 9.66 5.72
C SER A 12 19.97 9.50 6.89
N TRP A 13 18.95 10.35 6.96
CA TRP A 13 17.89 10.27 7.96
C TRP A 13 17.17 8.92 7.88
N THR A 14 16.75 8.51 6.68
CA THR A 14 16.07 7.22 6.48
C THR A 14 16.95 6.03 6.90
N ARG A 15 18.24 6.04 6.55
CA ARG A 15 19.17 5.00 6.98
C ARG A 15 19.32 4.93 8.49
N GLN A 16 19.39 6.09 9.15
CA GLN A 16 19.60 6.19 10.59
C GLN A 16 18.36 5.83 11.40
N TRP A 17 17.17 6.26 10.99
CA TRP A 17 15.97 6.21 11.82
C TRP A 17 14.97 5.13 11.40
N ILE A 18 14.97 4.73 10.12
CA ILE A 18 14.03 3.74 9.59
C ILE A 18 14.70 2.38 9.42
N LYS A 19 15.90 2.34 8.84
CA LYS A 19 16.59 1.08 8.48
C LYS A 19 17.52 0.53 9.55
N SER A 20 18.00 1.38 10.47
CA SER A 20 18.87 0.93 11.55
C SER A 20 18.03 0.51 12.74
N ALA A 21 18.36 -0.62 13.36
CA ALA A 21 17.81 -0.97 14.66
C ALA A 21 18.25 0.09 15.67
N LYS A 22 17.30 0.90 16.14
CA LYS A 22 17.49 1.84 17.24
C LYS A 22 16.87 1.24 18.49
N THR A 23 17.41 1.59 19.65
CA THR A 23 16.84 1.25 20.96
C THR A 23 15.53 2.02 21.16
N ASN A 24 14.46 1.57 20.52
CA ASN A 24 13.08 1.88 20.88
C ASN A 24 12.45 0.59 21.43
N PRO A 25 12.08 0.54 22.73
CA PRO A 25 11.55 -0.67 23.37
C PRO A 25 10.30 -1.24 22.70
N MET A 26 9.63 -0.48 21.83
CA MET A 26 8.43 -0.90 21.12
C MET A 26 8.74 -1.60 19.79
N TRP A 27 9.95 -1.51 19.23
CA TRP A 27 10.29 -2.11 17.94
C TRP A 27 10.85 -3.51 18.10
N ILE A 28 9.93 -4.43 18.36
CA ILE A 28 10.22 -5.83 18.62
C ILE A 28 9.37 -6.67 17.68
N ILE A 29 9.98 -7.65 17.02
CA ILE A 29 9.27 -8.64 16.19
C ILE A 29 9.46 -10.04 16.76
N LYS A 30 8.48 -10.94 16.58
CA LYS A 30 8.65 -12.33 16.99
C LYS A 30 9.57 -13.11 16.04
N ILE A 31 10.29 -14.06 16.60
CA ILE A 31 11.14 -15.01 15.88
C ILE A 31 10.58 -16.42 16.11
N TYR A 32 10.45 -17.19 15.03
CA TYR A 32 10.09 -18.59 15.09
C TYR A 32 11.29 -19.46 15.56
N PRO A 33 11.10 -20.51 16.39
CA PRO A 33 9.84 -21.03 16.94
C PRO A 33 9.38 -20.35 18.24
N SER A 34 10.26 -19.60 18.90
CA SER A 34 9.92 -18.82 20.09
C SER A 34 10.97 -17.75 20.33
N GLY A 35 10.53 -16.53 20.63
CA GLY A 35 11.40 -15.43 21.01
C GLY A 35 11.01 -14.13 20.35
N THR A 36 11.70 -13.08 20.72
CA THR A 36 11.57 -11.75 20.14
C THR A 36 12.94 -11.17 19.86
N ARG A 37 13.05 -10.31 18.86
CA ARG A 37 14.24 -9.50 18.63
C ARG A 37 13.90 -8.05 18.44
N TRP A 38 14.87 -7.21 18.78
CA TRP A 38 14.92 -5.83 18.34
C TRP A 38 14.93 -5.78 16.81
N ALA A 39 14.14 -4.84 16.30
CA ALA A 39 13.98 -4.59 14.88
C ALA A 39 14.13 -3.11 14.59
N SER A 40 14.52 -2.80 13.37
CA SER A 40 14.37 -1.47 12.82
C SER A 40 12.88 -1.15 12.61
N PHE A 41 12.53 0.14 12.61
CA PHE A 41 11.16 0.54 12.33
C PHE A 41 10.66 0.02 10.97
N GLY A 42 11.53 0.01 9.95
CA GLY A 42 11.19 -0.54 8.65
C GLY A 42 10.83 -2.03 8.68
N GLU A 43 11.48 -2.83 9.53
CA GLU A 43 11.14 -4.24 9.71
C GLU A 43 9.80 -4.43 10.42
N VAL A 44 9.48 -3.57 11.40
CA VAL A 44 8.17 -3.58 12.07
C VAL A 44 7.06 -3.33 11.06
N ILE A 45 7.18 -2.29 10.23
CA ILE A 45 6.19 -2.01 9.18
C ILE A 45 6.05 -3.15 8.18
N VAL A 46 7.16 -3.78 7.77
CA VAL A 46 7.12 -4.93 6.85
C VAL A 46 6.45 -6.14 7.49
N ALA A 47 6.64 -6.37 8.79
CA ALA A 47 5.98 -7.47 9.50
C ALA A 47 4.44 -7.35 9.48
N GLU A 48 3.91 -6.12 9.47
CA GLU A 48 2.47 -5.86 9.36
C GLU A 48 1.89 -6.17 7.97
N LEU A 49 2.72 -6.13 6.92
CA LEU A 49 2.33 -6.46 5.53
C LEU A 49 2.20 -7.98 5.30
N GLY A 50 2.87 -8.77 6.13
CA GLY A 50 2.86 -10.23 6.07
C GLY A 50 4.08 -10.81 6.77
N SER A 51 3.81 -11.64 7.76
CA SER A 51 4.79 -12.38 8.55
C SER A 51 4.16 -13.68 9.06
N GLU A 52 4.93 -14.53 9.73
CA GLU A 52 4.40 -15.71 10.42
C GLU A 52 3.34 -15.36 11.47
N GLU A 53 3.37 -14.14 12.02
CA GLU A 53 2.35 -13.66 12.97
C GLU A 53 1.06 -13.21 12.28
N HIS A 54 1.17 -12.82 11.02
CA HIS A 54 0.09 -12.25 10.23
C HIS A 54 -0.01 -12.91 8.84
N PRO A 55 -0.18 -14.25 8.79
CA PRO A 55 -0.22 -14.99 7.52
C PRO A 55 -1.43 -14.59 6.67
N ASP A 56 -2.50 -14.12 7.31
CA ASP A 56 -3.75 -13.67 6.69
C ASP A 56 -3.61 -12.31 5.99
N ARG A 57 -2.62 -11.49 6.35
CA ARG A 57 -2.38 -10.18 5.74
C ARG A 57 -1.66 -10.27 4.40
N LEU A 58 -0.89 -11.34 4.20
CA LEU A 58 -0.30 -11.68 2.90
C LEU A 58 -1.38 -11.96 1.84
N THR A 59 -2.59 -12.36 2.24
CA THR A 59 -3.69 -12.68 1.32
C THR A 59 -4.11 -11.48 0.45
N ILE A 60 -4.00 -10.24 0.96
CA ILE A 60 -4.29 -9.01 0.20
C ILE A 60 -3.37 -8.89 -1.02
N PHE A 61 -2.11 -9.30 -0.87
CA PHE A 61 -1.09 -9.27 -1.91
C PHE A 61 -1.04 -10.55 -2.74
N GLN A 62 -1.36 -11.71 -2.16
CA GLN A 62 -1.27 -13.04 -2.80
C GLN A 62 -2.27 -13.24 -3.94
N PHE A 63 -3.51 -12.76 -3.83
CA PHE A 63 -4.45 -12.91 -4.94
C PHE A 63 -4.11 -11.88 -6.01
N ARG A 64 -3.23 -12.21 -6.96
CA ARG A 64 -2.97 -11.43 -8.18
C ARG A 64 -4.20 -11.58 -9.09
N PRO A 65 -5.17 -10.65 -9.12
CA PRO A 65 -6.30 -10.76 -10.02
C PRO A 65 -5.90 -10.38 -11.45
N SER A 66 -4.66 -9.93 -11.66
CA SER A 66 -3.95 -9.67 -12.93
C SER A 66 -2.92 -8.55 -12.67
N LEU A 67 -2.01 -8.30 -13.64
CA LEU A 67 -1.16 -7.10 -13.67
C LEU A 67 -1.96 -5.81 -13.48
N LYS A 68 -3.25 -5.81 -13.83
CA LYS A 68 -4.17 -4.67 -13.72
C LYS A 68 -4.38 -4.20 -12.29
N LYS A 69 -4.43 -5.12 -11.31
CA LYS A 69 -4.50 -4.73 -9.88
C LYS A 69 -3.28 -3.88 -9.53
N GLY A 70 -2.08 -4.37 -9.86
CA GLY A 70 -0.83 -3.62 -9.66
C GLY A 70 -0.84 -2.26 -10.36
N SER A 71 -1.22 -2.23 -11.65
CA SER A 71 -1.33 -0.99 -12.42
C SER A 71 -2.23 0.04 -11.73
N MET A 72 -3.41 -0.37 -11.26
CA MET A 72 -4.36 0.52 -10.58
C MET A 72 -3.81 1.07 -9.26
N TYR A 73 -3.13 0.25 -8.45
CA TYR A 73 -2.45 0.70 -7.23
C TYR A 73 -1.26 1.64 -7.50
N THR A 74 -0.63 1.54 -8.67
CA THR A 74 0.44 2.46 -9.10
C THR A 74 -0.07 3.73 -9.79
N GLY A 75 -1.39 3.87 -9.94
CA GLY A 75 -2.00 4.99 -10.65
C GLY A 75 -1.75 4.97 -12.15
N ASN A 76 -1.69 3.77 -12.75
CA ASN A 76 -1.70 3.55 -14.20
C ASN A 76 -3.07 3.00 -14.62
N GLU A 77 -3.42 3.16 -15.89
CA GLU A 77 -4.63 2.53 -16.43
C GLU A 77 -4.51 1.00 -16.40
N PRO A 78 -5.60 0.28 -16.09
CA PRO A 78 -5.60 -1.18 -16.10
C PRO A 78 -5.47 -1.75 -17.52
N THR A 79 -5.89 -1.01 -18.54
CA THR A 79 -5.83 -1.40 -19.95
C THR A 79 -5.52 -0.16 -20.80
N SER A 80 -4.68 -0.31 -21.83
CA SER A 80 -4.43 0.74 -22.82
C SER A 80 -5.63 0.87 -23.79
N PRO A 81 -6.04 2.10 -24.16
CA PRO A 81 -7.09 2.33 -25.17
C PRO A 81 -6.88 1.58 -26.49
N THR A 82 -5.67 1.67 -27.05
CA THR A 82 -5.30 0.99 -28.31
C THR A 82 -5.41 -0.53 -28.20
N LYS A 83 -5.09 -1.09 -27.03
CA LYS A 83 -5.25 -2.53 -26.80
C LYS A 83 -6.72 -2.92 -26.78
N TYR A 84 -7.59 -2.10 -26.18
CA TYR A 84 -9.02 -2.38 -26.12
C TYR A 84 -9.68 -2.37 -27.50
N GLU A 85 -9.39 -1.35 -28.32
CA GLU A 85 -9.94 -1.21 -29.69
C GLU A 85 -9.52 -2.31 -30.65
N THR A 86 -8.32 -2.87 -30.48
CA THR A 86 -7.76 -3.88 -31.41
C THR A 86 -8.08 -5.33 -31.00
N THR A 87 -8.82 -5.50 -29.91
CA THR A 87 -9.11 -6.77 -29.25
C THR A 87 -10.57 -7.17 -29.53
N SER A 88 -10.85 -8.48 -29.62
CA SER A 88 -12.19 -8.99 -29.94
C SER A 88 -13.24 -8.61 -28.89
N SER A 89 -14.53 -8.58 -29.25
CA SER A 89 -15.61 -8.21 -28.33
C SER A 89 -15.68 -9.10 -27.07
N ASP A 90 -15.38 -10.40 -27.20
CA ASP A 90 -15.31 -11.34 -26.05
C ASP A 90 -14.17 -10.97 -25.09
N GLU A 91 -13.01 -10.61 -25.64
CA GLU A 91 -11.87 -10.18 -24.85
C GLU A 91 -12.11 -8.77 -24.25
N GLN A 92 -12.76 -7.84 -24.97
CA GLN A 92 -13.20 -6.55 -24.41
C GLN A 92 -14.10 -6.77 -23.19
N LEU A 93 -15.09 -7.66 -23.30
CA LEU A 93 -15.97 -8.04 -22.20
C LEU A 93 -15.18 -8.63 -21.02
N GLN A 94 -14.20 -9.50 -21.29
CA GLN A 94 -13.34 -10.07 -20.25
C GLN A 94 -12.51 -8.99 -19.55
N LEU A 95 -11.99 -8.00 -20.29
CA LEU A 95 -11.19 -6.91 -19.71
C LEU A 95 -12.02 -6.06 -18.72
N VAL A 96 -13.30 -5.82 -19.03
CA VAL A 96 -14.24 -5.11 -18.15
C VAL A 96 -14.59 -5.98 -16.92
N LYS A 97 -14.88 -7.27 -17.12
CA LYS A 97 -15.15 -8.22 -16.01
C LYS A 97 -14.00 -8.28 -15.02
N GLU A 98 -12.75 -8.33 -15.49
CA GLU A 98 -11.56 -8.32 -14.63
C GLU A 98 -11.46 -7.07 -13.75
N MET A 99 -11.83 -5.90 -14.29
CA MET A 99 -11.86 -4.67 -13.51
C MET A 99 -12.93 -4.75 -12.39
N GLY A 100 -14.15 -5.20 -12.74
CA GLY A 100 -15.23 -5.40 -11.75
C GLY A 100 -14.88 -6.45 -10.69
N MET A 101 -14.18 -7.53 -11.06
CA MET A 101 -13.71 -8.56 -10.11
C MET A 101 -12.72 -7.99 -9.09
N ILE A 102 -11.87 -7.03 -9.47
CA ILE A 102 -10.92 -6.41 -8.55
C ILE A 102 -11.64 -5.62 -7.46
N PHE A 103 -12.66 -4.82 -7.80
CA PHE A 103 -13.47 -4.12 -6.80
C PHE A 103 -14.30 -5.08 -5.96
N SER A 104 -14.85 -6.13 -6.57
CA SER A 104 -15.61 -7.17 -5.86
C SER A 104 -14.73 -7.91 -4.84
N TYR A 105 -13.47 -8.21 -5.21
CA TYR A 105 -12.48 -8.82 -4.32
C TYR A 105 -12.13 -7.89 -3.16
N LEU A 106 -11.84 -6.61 -3.42
CA LEU A 106 -11.48 -5.66 -2.37
C LEU A 106 -12.64 -5.38 -1.42
N ASN A 107 -13.87 -5.33 -1.94
CA ASN A 107 -15.08 -5.16 -1.14
C ASN A 107 -15.58 -6.46 -0.50
N HIS A 108 -14.87 -7.58 -0.69
CA HIS A 108 -15.26 -8.84 -0.08
C HIS A 108 -15.16 -8.75 1.44
N LYS A 109 -16.19 -9.27 2.14
CA LYS A 109 -16.33 -9.18 3.60
C LYS A 109 -15.13 -9.72 4.38
N ASP A 110 -14.36 -10.63 3.79
CA ASP A 110 -13.18 -11.23 4.43
C ASP A 110 -11.87 -10.54 4.01
N ILE A 111 -11.88 -9.75 2.94
CA ILE A 111 -10.69 -9.07 2.40
C ILE A 111 -10.59 -7.65 2.91
N TRP A 112 -11.71 -6.92 2.91
CA TRP A 112 -11.73 -5.53 3.39
C TRP A 112 -11.26 -5.39 4.84
N PRO A 113 -11.71 -6.23 5.81
CA PRO A 113 -11.21 -6.14 7.18
C PRO A 113 -9.71 -6.44 7.30
N LYS A 114 -9.17 -7.35 6.48
CA LYS A 114 -7.74 -7.62 6.46
C LYS A 114 -6.94 -6.41 5.97
N TYR A 115 -7.45 -5.72 4.95
CA TYR A 115 -6.88 -4.44 4.51
C TYR A 115 -6.90 -3.40 5.62
N CYS A 116 -8.04 -3.26 6.30
CA CYS A 116 -8.16 -2.37 7.47
C CYS A 116 -7.14 -2.75 8.55
N ALA A 117 -6.98 -4.03 8.88
CA ALA A 117 -6.02 -4.48 9.89
C ALA A 117 -4.57 -4.11 9.54
N VAL A 118 -4.15 -4.25 8.28
CA VAL A 118 -2.83 -3.79 7.82
C VAL A 118 -2.73 -2.27 7.94
N TYR A 119 -3.75 -1.54 7.47
CA TYR A 119 -3.76 -0.08 7.49
C TYR A 119 -3.65 0.46 8.92
N GLU A 120 -4.45 -0.06 9.84
CA GLU A 120 -4.54 0.35 11.24
C GLU A 120 -3.25 0.01 11.98
N ALA A 121 -2.70 -1.20 11.81
CA ALA A 121 -1.46 -1.57 12.47
C ALA A 121 -0.28 -0.68 12.02
N ILE A 122 -0.14 -0.42 10.71
CA ILE A 122 0.88 0.51 10.21
C ILE A 122 0.59 1.93 10.71
N TYR A 123 -0.67 2.36 10.76
CA TYR A 123 -1.07 3.67 11.27
C TYR A 123 -0.60 3.84 12.73
N ASP A 124 -0.89 2.88 13.60
CA ASP A 124 -0.49 2.92 15.01
C ASP A 124 1.04 3.01 15.15
N HIS A 125 1.79 2.15 14.44
CA HIS A 125 3.26 2.19 14.45
C HIS A 125 3.83 3.53 13.96
N MET A 126 3.22 4.16 12.96
CA MET A 126 3.63 5.49 12.49
C MET A 126 3.38 6.57 13.55
N GLY A 127 2.30 6.47 14.32
CA GLY A 127 2.00 7.38 15.43
C GLY A 127 2.95 7.20 16.61
N ASP A 128 3.28 5.96 16.93
CA ASP A 128 4.28 5.61 17.94
C ASP A 128 5.67 6.10 17.54
N PHE A 129 6.03 5.98 16.26
CA PHE A 129 7.26 6.55 15.72
C PHE A 129 7.29 8.08 15.86
N ASP A 130 6.24 8.77 15.42
CA ASP A 130 6.17 10.24 15.50
C ASP A 130 6.34 10.72 16.95
N THR A 131 5.67 10.05 17.89
CA THR A 131 5.79 10.32 19.33
C THR A 131 7.20 10.08 19.84
N TRP A 132 7.76 8.90 19.60
CA TRP A 132 9.11 8.53 20.06
C TRP A 132 10.19 9.42 19.43
N TYR A 133 10.08 9.75 18.14
CA TYR A 133 11.04 10.60 17.43
C TYR A 133 11.07 12.02 18.02
N SER A 134 9.91 12.54 18.45
CA SER A 134 9.81 13.86 19.09
C SER A 134 10.59 13.95 20.41
N THR A 135 10.81 12.83 21.10
CA THR A 135 11.57 12.79 22.37
C THR A 135 13.07 12.59 22.17
N GLN A 136 13.54 12.31 20.95
CA GLN A 136 14.96 12.06 20.69
C GLN A 136 15.75 13.38 20.64
N GLN A 137 16.55 13.63 21.68
CA GLN A 137 17.48 14.76 21.68
C GLN A 137 18.49 14.60 20.53
N GLY A 138 18.68 15.65 19.74
CA GLY A 138 19.66 15.65 18.64
C GLY A 138 19.18 15.05 17.32
N ALA A 139 17.87 14.81 17.15
CA ALA A 139 17.33 14.30 15.89
C ALA A 139 17.61 15.24 14.68
N GLY A 140 17.82 16.55 14.94
CA GLY A 140 18.41 17.55 14.03
C GLY A 140 17.60 17.88 12.76
N THR A 141 16.68 17.01 12.36
CA THR A 141 15.82 17.13 11.18
C THR A 141 14.37 17.13 11.61
N THR A 142 13.67 18.23 11.35
CA THR A 142 12.21 18.27 11.44
C THR A 142 11.64 17.43 10.30
N ILE A 143 10.82 16.44 10.63
CA ILE A 143 10.14 15.59 9.66
C ILE A 143 8.63 15.87 9.64
N PRO A 144 7.93 15.64 8.52
CA PRO A 144 6.47 15.55 8.55
C PRO A 144 6.02 14.35 9.38
N SER A 145 4.82 14.45 9.95
CA SER A 145 4.20 13.33 10.68
C SER A 145 3.99 12.14 9.73
N LEU A 146 4.64 11.01 10.05
CA LEU A 146 4.50 9.79 9.27
C LEU A 146 3.06 9.25 9.33
N LEU A 147 2.39 9.43 10.47
CA LEU A 147 0.97 9.07 10.65
C LEU A 147 0.08 9.78 9.63
N LYS A 148 0.26 11.10 9.51
CA LYS A 148 -0.49 11.93 8.56
C LYS A 148 -0.17 11.52 7.11
N GLU A 149 1.10 11.35 6.79
CA GLU A 149 1.54 10.94 5.45
C GLU A 149 0.98 9.57 5.05
N TRP A 150 0.92 8.60 5.98
CA TRP A 150 0.33 7.28 5.73
C TRP A 150 -1.17 7.35 5.40
N LYS A 151 -1.92 8.16 6.15
CA LYS A 151 -3.35 8.40 5.91
C LYS A 151 -3.58 9.06 4.55
N GLU A 152 -2.82 10.11 4.24
CA GLU A 152 -2.92 10.84 2.97
C GLU A 152 -2.54 9.96 1.78
N TYR A 153 -1.48 9.18 1.90
CA TYR A 153 -1.06 8.21 0.89
C TYR A 153 -2.16 7.20 0.56
N ASN A 154 -2.74 6.55 1.58
CA ASN A 154 -3.79 5.56 1.38
C ASN A 154 -5.02 6.17 0.72
N ARG A 155 -5.43 7.37 1.15
CA ARG A 155 -6.57 8.06 0.55
C ARG A 155 -6.30 8.37 -0.92
N LEU A 156 -5.12 8.89 -1.23
CA LEU A 156 -4.73 9.24 -2.59
C LEU A 156 -4.69 8.02 -3.51
N VAL A 157 -4.14 6.90 -3.04
CA VAL A 157 -4.07 5.65 -3.82
C VAL A 157 -5.47 5.11 -4.11
N LEU A 158 -6.33 5.01 -3.10
CA LEU A 158 -7.70 4.50 -3.26
C LEU A 158 -8.54 5.43 -4.15
N ASP A 159 -8.45 6.75 -3.96
CA ASP A 159 -9.14 7.72 -4.82
C ASP A 159 -8.65 7.66 -6.26
N SER A 160 -7.34 7.52 -6.47
CA SER A 160 -6.75 7.37 -7.80
C SER A 160 -7.25 6.10 -8.48
N MET A 161 -7.30 4.98 -7.76
CA MET A 161 -7.81 3.71 -8.26
C MET A 161 -9.27 3.84 -8.72
N VAL A 162 -10.15 4.38 -7.88
CA VAL A 162 -11.58 4.55 -8.20
C VAL A 162 -11.78 5.50 -9.38
N ARG A 163 -11.10 6.67 -9.39
CA ARG A 163 -11.24 7.66 -10.47
C ARG A 163 -10.79 7.10 -11.81
N ARG A 164 -9.66 6.40 -11.85
CA ARG A 164 -9.12 5.81 -13.08
C ARG A 164 -9.98 4.66 -13.58
N ALA A 165 -10.40 3.77 -12.71
CA ALA A 165 -11.30 2.69 -13.09
C ALA A 165 -12.59 3.23 -13.70
N ARG A 166 -13.22 4.22 -13.05
CA ARG A 166 -14.42 4.89 -13.58
C ARG A 166 -14.18 5.55 -14.94
N TYR A 167 -13.06 6.24 -15.09
CA TYR A 167 -12.70 6.87 -16.37
C TYR A 167 -12.54 5.81 -17.48
N THR A 168 -11.81 4.72 -17.18
CA THR A 168 -11.60 3.62 -18.11
C THR A 168 -12.91 2.91 -18.47
N GLU A 169 -13.79 2.64 -17.50
CA GLU A 169 -15.09 2.00 -17.76
C GLU A 169 -16.01 2.88 -18.61
N ILE A 170 -16.08 4.19 -18.33
CA ILE A 170 -16.87 5.13 -19.16
C ILE A 170 -16.31 5.15 -20.58
N TRP A 171 -15.00 5.19 -20.74
CA TRP A 171 -14.37 5.16 -22.04
C TRP A 171 -14.66 3.86 -22.79
N MET A 172 -14.52 2.69 -22.14
CA MET A 172 -14.83 1.38 -22.72
C MET A 172 -16.31 1.26 -23.13
N TYR A 173 -17.23 1.78 -22.30
CA TYR A 173 -18.65 1.78 -22.60
C TYR A 173 -19.01 2.60 -23.85
N ASN A 174 -18.32 3.73 -24.05
CA ASN A 174 -18.53 4.62 -25.20
C ASN A 174 -17.87 4.11 -26.50
N ASN A 175 -16.94 3.15 -26.40
CA ASN A 175 -16.17 2.60 -27.52
C ASN A 175 -16.34 1.08 -27.64
N LYS A 176 -17.47 0.55 -27.19
CA LYS A 176 -17.84 -0.85 -27.41
C LYS A 176 -18.24 -1.05 -28.88
N GLU A 177 -17.75 -2.14 -29.48
CA GLU A 177 -18.19 -2.59 -30.81
C GLU A 177 -19.59 -3.23 -30.77
#